data_AF-A0A820TS97-F1
#
_entry.id   AF-A0A820TS97-F1
#
_cell.length_a   1.000
_cell.length_b   1.000
_cell.length_c   1.000
_cell.angle_alpha   90.00
_cell.angle_beta   90.00
_cell.angle_gamma   90.00
#
_symmetry.space_group_name_H-M   'P 1'
#
loop_
_entity.id
_entity.type
_entity.pdbx_description
1 polymer ?
#
loop_
_entity_poly.entity_id
_entity_poly.type
_entity_poly.pdbx_seq_one_letter_code
_entity_poly.pdbx_strand_id
1 'polypeptide(L)'
;MNASLGKAGACIEEAEFRYDFLHHHQNSYDYQVAVYFEDATAVIQKITYNAVTNTFTEFSIPLKYGIPIFRHYQTDSFDQLKYWFENTDKSNYLNVHVVQPLIVSNPYSSPFLRAAYGISNTFTAVDVLNRWMWIFEKSRQSNVRVVAFSTDCDSRYLLAMRLTTGFFAKLDSTSITNPNYVLSVNLTKKWSGYFFMKTRQVFFCL
;
A
#
# COMPACT_ATOMS: atom_id res chain seq x y z
N MET A 1 6.98 13.87 -28.65
CA MET A 1 6.64 13.39 -27.30
C MET A 1 7.39 14.24 -26.29
N ASN A 2 6.68 15.00 -25.46
CA ASN A 2 7.26 16.04 -24.60
C ASN A 2 8.15 15.45 -23.50
N ALA A 3 9.38 15.96 -23.40
CA ALA A 3 10.38 15.62 -22.39
C ALA A 3 9.93 15.85 -20.93
N SER A 4 8.80 16.53 -20.72
CA SER A 4 8.17 16.73 -19.41
C SER A 4 7.50 15.46 -18.86
N LEU A 5 7.00 14.56 -19.71
CA LEU A 5 6.46 13.26 -19.27
C LEU A 5 7.57 12.31 -18.79
N GLY A 6 8.76 12.38 -19.38
CA GLY A 6 9.92 11.59 -18.94
C GLY A 6 10.48 12.03 -17.56
N LYS A 7 10.21 13.27 -17.14
CA LYS A 7 10.57 13.78 -15.81
C LYS A 7 9.54 13.48 -14.73
N ALA A 8 8.31 13.09 -15.10
CA ALA A 8 7.19 12.88 -14.18
C ALA A 8 7.10 11.45 -13.60
N GLY A 9 8.18 10.67 -13.69
CA GLY A 9 8.21 9.27 -13.31
C GLY A 9 8.04 8.37 -14.53
N ALA A 10 8.92 7.38 -14.63
CA ALA A 10 8.85 6.33 -15.64
C ALA A 10 7.43 5.75 -15.75
N CYS A 11 7.09 5.21 -16.93
CA CYS A 11 5.86 4.43 -17.12
C CYS A 11 5.76 3.42 -15.98
N ILE A 12 4.71 3.55 -15.15
CA ILE A 12 4.47 2.65 -14.02
C ILE A 12 3.93 1.35 -14.61
N GLU A 13 4.63 0.24 -14.38
CA GLU A 13 4.11 -1.08 -14.72
C GLU A 13 3.20 -1.59 -13.61
N GLU A 14 2.10 -2.22 -13.99
CA GLU A 14 1.13 -2.79 -13.06
C GLU A 14 1.79 -3.87 -12.18
N ALA A 15 1.51 -3.84 -10.88
CA ALA A 15 2.08 -4.74 -9.86
C ALA A 15 3.60 -4.68 -9.67
N GLU A 16 4.29 -3.71 -10.27
CA GLU A 16 5.71 -3.50 -10.01
C GLU A 16 5.93 -2.75 -8.69
N PHE A 17 6.68 -3.34 -7.76
CA PHE A 17 7.21 -2.62 -6.60
C PHE A 17 8.58 -2.03 -6.92
N ARG A 18 8.62 -0.72 -7.18
CA ARG A 18 9.76 0.01 -7.77
C ARG A 18 10.91 0.29 -6.77
N TYR A 19 11.55 -0.74 -6.20
CA TYR A 19 12.63 -0.59 -5.19
C TYR A 19 13.87 0.13 -5.71
N ASP A 20 14.27 -0.08 -6.97
CA ASP A 20 15.42 0.62 -7.54
C ASP A 20 15.17 2.13 -7.65
N PHE A 21 13.97 2.51 -8.09
CA PHE A 21 13.55 3.91 -8.14
C PHE A 21 13.35 4.53 -6.75
N LEU A 22 12.93 3.74 -5.76
CA LEU A 22 12.89 4.18 -4.36
C LEU A 22 14.29 4.54 -3.85
N HIS A 23 15.31 3.75 -4.20
CA HIS A 23 16.69 4.07 -3.82
C HIS A 23 17.16 5.37 -4.47
N HIS A 24 16.82 5.63 -5.73
CA HIS A 24 17.09 6.93 -6.37
C HIS A 24 16.35 8.09 -5.71
N HIS A 25 15.07 7.90 -5.38
CA HIS A 25 14.27 8.87 -4.64
C HIS A 25 14.89 9.16 -3.26
N GLN A 26 15.32 8.11 -2.56
CA GLN A 26 16.02 8.19 -1.28
C GLN A 26 17.28 9.04 -1.39
N ASN A 27 18.15 8.77 -2.36
CA ASN A 27 19.38 9.53 -2.56
C ASN A 27 19.14 10.99 -2.97
N SER A 28 18.01 11.27 -3.61
CA SER A 28 17.65 12.64 -4.05
C SER A 28 17.17 13.51 -2.89
N TYR A 29 16.53 12.90 -1.89
CA TYR A 29 15.96 13.59 -0.73
C TYR A 29 16.75 13.35 0.57
N ASP A 30 17.75 12.47 0.55
CA ASP A 30 18.59 12.07 1.68
C ASP A 30 17.78 11.71 2.95
N TYR A 31 16.90 10.70 2.82
CA TYR A 31 16.11 10.21 3.96
C TYR A 31 16.38 8.74 4.26
N GLN A 32 16.11 8.36 5.50
CA GLN A 32 16.19 6.97 5.97
C GLN A 32 14.93 6.54 6.71
N VAL A 33 13.97 7.44 6.90
CA VAL A 33 12.75 7.20 7.67
C VAL A 33 11.55 7.58 6.81
N ALA A 34 10.54 6.73 6.77
CA ALA A 34 9.34 6.95 5.96
C ALA A 34 8.07 6.33 6.56
N VAL A 35 6.93 6.84 6.12
CA VAL A 35 5.59 6.27 6.35
C VAL A 35 5.11 5.64 5.05
N TYR A 36 4.49 4.46 5.15
CA TYR A 36 3.82 3.83 4.02
C TYR A 36 2.32 4.10 4.07
N PHE A 37 1.74 4.42 2.92
CA PHE A 37 0.32 4.59 2.70
C PHE A 37 -0.14 3.49 1.75
N GLU A 38 -1.23 2.82 2.12
CA GLU A 38 -1.91 1.86 1.28
C GLU A 38 -3.39 2.26 1.21
N ASP A 39 -3.92 2.35 -0.01
CA ASP A 39 -5.33 2.65 -0.23
C ASP A 39 -5.83 1.99 -1.52
N ALA A 40 -7.15 1.78 -1.62
CA ALA A 40 -7.79 1.23 -2.79
C ALA A 40 -8.89 2.16 -3.29
N THR A 41 -8.78 2.60 -4.55
CA THR A 41 -9.79 3.47 -5.17
C THR A 41 -10.56 2.73 -6.26
N ALA A 42 -11.85 3.04 -6.42
CA ALA A 42 -12.66 2.44 -7.48
C ALA A 42 -12.19 2.92 -8.86
N VAL A 43 -12.17 2.00 -9.83
CA VAL A 43 -11.73 2.30 -11.20
C VAL A 43 -12.78 1.95 -12.25
N ILE A 44 -12.70 2.62 -13.39
CA ILE A 44 -13.49 2.26 -14.57
C ILE A 44 -12.83 1.03 -15.20
N GLN A 45 -13.57 -0.06 -15.25
CA GLN A 45 -13.11 -1.32 -15.83
C GLN A 45 -12.81 -1.17 -17.33
N LYS A 46 -11.53 -1.00 -17.68
CA LYS A 46 -11.09 -0.90 -19.07
C LYS A 46 -9.82 -1.70 -19.28
N ILE A 47 -9.95 -2.91 -19.82
CA ILE A 47 -8.80 -3.73 -20.17
C ILE A 47 -7.98 -3.02 -21.24
N THR A 48 -6.68 -2.86 -21.00
CA THR A 48 -5.75 -2.35 -22.01
C THR A 48 -4.62 -3.33 -22.26
N TYR A 49 -4.22 -3.43 -23.53
CA TYR A 49 -3.12 -4.30 -23.96
C TYR A 49 -1.86 -3.46 -24.17
N ASN A 50 -0.76 -3.88 -23.55
CA ASN A 50 0.56 -3.31 -23.79
C ASN A 50 1.33 -4.22 -24.77
N ALA A 51 1.54 -3.72 -25.99
CA ALA A 51 2.27 -4.43 -27.04
C ALA A 51 3.78 -4.52 -26.81
N VAL A 52 4.35 -3.69 -25.92
CA VAL A 52 5.79 -3.74 -25.61
C VAL A 52 6.10 -4.91 -24.69
N THR A 53 5.24 -5.16 -23.71
CA THR A 53 5.42 -6.23 -22.72
C THR A 53 4.58 -7.47 -23.02
N ASN A 54 3.76 -7.46 -24.08
CA ASN A 54 2.76 -8.48 -24.39
C ASN A 54 1.89 -8.83 -23.18
N THR A 55 1.34 -7.81 -22.52
CA THR A 55 0.63 -7.95 -21.24
C THR A 55 -0.71 -7.24 -21.28
N PHE A 56 -1.74 -7.87 -20.71
CA PHE A 56 -2.96 -7.14 -20.35
C PHE A 56 -2.84 -6.48 -18.98
N THR A 57 -3.45 -5.31 -18.86
CA THR A 57 -3.58 -4.56 -17.61
C THR A 57 -5.06 -4.38 -17.25
N GLU A 58 -5.35 -4.02 -16.00
CA GLU A 58 -6.70 -3.73 -15.47
C GLU A 58 -7.57 -4.97 -15.19
N PHE A 59 -6.95 -6.15 -15.20
CA PHE A 59 -7.53 -7.34 -14.58
C PHE A 59 -7.27 -7.34 -13.08
N SER A 60 -8.08 -8.09 -12.33
CA SER A 60 -7.75 -8.38 -10.94
C SER A 60 -6.50 -9.25 -10.90
N ILE A 61 -5.40 -8.72 -10.35
CA ILE A 61 -4.14 -9.46 -10.29
C ILE A 61 -4.18 -10.46 -9.14
N PRO A 62 -3.81 -11.73 -9.38
CA PRO A 62 -3.71 -12.70 -8.30
C PRO A 62 -2.61 -12.29 -7.32
N LEU A 63 -2.89 -12.51 -6.04
CA LEU A 63 -1.95 -12.26 -4.95
C LEU A 63 -1.30 -13.56 -4.50
N LYS A 64 0.02 -13.54 -4.32
CA LYS A 64 0.78 -14.61 -3.67
C LYS A 64 1.25 -14.10 -2.30
N TYR A 65 0.65 -14.62 -1.24
CA TYR A 65 0.87 -14.11 0.13
C TYR A 65 0.63 -12.60 0.24
N GLY A 66 -0.47 -12.14 -0.35
CA GLY A 66 -0.83 -10.71 -0.43
C GLY A 66 0.03 -9.84 -1.34
N ILE A 67 1.10 -10.35 -1.94
CA ILE A 67 1.90 -9.61 -2.92
C ILE A 67 1.34 -9.87 -4.33
N PRO A 68 1.07 -8.83 -5.13
CA PRO A 68 0.62 -9.02 -6.50
C PRO A 68 1.70 -9.68 -7.35
N ILE A 69 1.30 -10.56 -8.26
CA ILE A 69 2.22 -11.22 -9.19
C ILE A 69 2.48 -10.28 -10.37
N PHE A 70 3.69 -9.71 -10.41
CA PHE A 70 4.14 -8.84 -11.49
C PHE A 70 4.06 -9.55 -12.85
N ARG A 71 3.51 -8.87 -13.86
CA ARG A 71 3.33 -9.38 -15.24
C ARG A 71 2.60 -10.72 -15.33
N HIS A 72 1.63 -10.97 -14.45
CA HIS A 72 0.88 -12.23 -14.43
C HIS A 72 0.18 -12.53 -15.77
N TYR A 73 -0.40 -11.52 -16.42
CA TYR A 73 -1.09 -11.65 -17.70
C TYR A 73 -0.19 -11.40 -18.92
N GLN A 74 1.10 -11.71 -18.80
CA GLN A 74 2.05 -11.67 -19.91
C GLN A 74 2.02 -12.99 -20.68
N THR A 75 1.89 -12.93 -22.00
CA THR A 75 1.94 -14.13 -22.86
C THR A 75 2.22 -13.75 -24.31
N ASP A 76 2.91 -14.66 -25.02
CA ASP A 76 3.09 -14.57 -26.47
C ASP A 76 2.01 -15.36 -27.24
N SER A 77 1.06 -15.99 -26.54
CA SER A 77 -0.03 -16.77 -27.15
C SER A 77 -1.33 -15.97 -27.25
N PHE A 78 -1.85 -15.82 -28.47
CA PHE A 78 -3.15 -15.20 -28.70
C PHE A 78 -4.30 -15.97 -28.03
N ASP A 79 -4.24 -17.30 -28.03
CA ASP A 79 -5.28 -18.13 -27.38
C ASP A 79 -5.32 -17.89 -25.87
N GLN A 80 -4.16 -17.71 -25.25
CA GLN A 80 -4.06 -17.38 -23.83
C GLN A 80 -4.60 -15.98 -23.54
N LEU A 81 -4.31 -14.99 -24.41
CA LEU A 81 -4.87 -13.64 -24.30
C LEU A 81 -6.40 -13.69 -24.38
N LYS A 82 -6.94 -14.39 -25.38
CA LYS A 82 -8.39 -14.55 -25.54
C LYS A 82 -9.02 -15.22 -24.32
N TYR A 83 -8.40 -16.30 -23.84
CA TYR A 83 -8.85 -16.99 -22.64
C TYR A 83 -8.95 -16.05 -21.43
N TRP A 84 -7.90 -15.26 -21.15
CA TRP A 84 -7.94 -14.32 -20.04
C TRP A 84 -9.00 -13.23 -20.22
N PHE A 85 -9.14 -12.70 -21.43
CA PHE A 85 -10.15 -11.68 -21.73
C PHE A 85 -11.58 -12.15 -21.46
N GLU A 86 -11.87 -13.42 -21.73
CA GLU A 86 -13.20 -14.01 -21.55
C GLU A 86 -13.46 -14.54 -20.12
N ASN A 87 -12.40 -14.96 -19.40
CA ASN A 87 -12.54 -15.74 -18.16
C ASN A 87 -11.97 -15.05 -16.90
N THR A 88 -11.39 -13.86 -17.02
CA THR A 88 -10.75 -13.17 -15.89
C THR A 88 -11.60 -11.98 -15.43
N ASP A 89 -11.77 -11.87 -14.11
CA ASP A 89 -12.45 -10.74 -13.51
C ASP A 89 -11.67 -9.43 -13.74
N LYS A 90 -12.37 -8.43 -14.27
CA LYS A 90 -11.85 -7.07 -14.37
C LYS A 90 -11.66 -6.48 -12.97
N SER A 91 -10.65 -5.65 -12.82
CA SER A 91 -10.38 -4.97 -11.55
C SER A 91 -11.51 -4.01 -11.20
N ASN A 92 -12.01 -4.09 -9.97
CA ASN A 92 -12.95 -3.10 -9.43
C ASN A 92 -12.22 -1.95 -8.72
N TYR A 93 -11.00 -2.22 -8.25
CA TYR A 93 -10.24 -1.30 -7.43
C TYR A 93 -8.79 -1.24 -7.87
N LEU A 94 -8.20 -0.06 -7.85
CA LEU A 94 -6.76 0.12 -7.96
C LEU A 94 -6.19 0.24 -6.56
N ASN A 95 -5.40 -0.75 -6.14
CA ASN A 95 -4.66 -0.68 -4.89
C ASN A 95 -3.35 0.08 -5.14
N VAL A 96 -3.11 1.12 -4.35
CA VAL A 96 -2.01 2.08 -4.50
C VAL A 96 -1.16 2.04 -3.24
N HIS A 97 0.15 1.89 -3.45
CA HIS A 97 1.16 1.91 -2.40
C HIS A 97 2.00 3.16 -2.56
N VAL A 98 2.05 4.01 -1.55
CA VAL A 98 2.84 5.25 -1.56
C VAL A 98 3.76 5.27 -0.36
N VAL A 99 4.97 5.79 -0.54
CA VAL A 99 5.89 6.05 0.57
C VAL A 99 6.11 7.55 0.71
N GLN A 100 5.95 8.07 1.93
CA GLN A 100 6.23 9.45 2.27
C GLN A 100 7.50 9.52 3.12
N PRO A 101 8.55 10.20 2.64
CA PRO A 101 9.71 10.51 3.46
C PRO A 101 9.32 11.34 4.69
N LEU A 102 9.92 11.01 5.84
CA LEU A 102 9.86 11.85 7.04
C LEU A 102 11.16 12.63 7.16
N ILE A 103 11.17 13.84 6.61
CA ILE A 103 12.36 14.71 6.59
C ILE A 103 12.08 15.93 7.46
N VAL A 104 12.77 16.01 8.60
CA VAL A 104 12.60 17.13 9.55
C VAL A 104 13.06 18.45 8.94
N SER A 105 14.10 18.42 8.10
CA SER A 105 14.71 19.60 7.48
C SER A 105 14.00 20.10 6.22
N ASN A 106 13.11 19.30 5.60
CA ASN A 106 12.44 19.66 4.37
C ASN A 106 10.97 19.19 4.37
N PRO A 107 10.01 20.09 4.68
CA PRO A 107 8.59 19.74 4.67
C PRO A 107 8.01 19.53 3.26
N TYR A 108 8.79 19.80 2.20
CA TYR A 108 8.37 19.65 0.80
C TYR A 108 8.83 18.33 0.16
N SER A 109 9.21 17.33 0.96
CA SER A 109 9.54 16.00 0.43
C SER A 109 8.34 15.40 -0.30
N SER A 110 8.53 15.03 -1.57
CA SER A 110 7.45 14.48 -2.38
C SER A 110 7.16 13.03 -2.00
N PRO A 111 5.89 12.61 -1.91
CA PRO A 111 5.55 11.20 -1.83
C PRO A 111 5.98 10.46 -3.09
N PHE A 112 6.42 9.22 -2.93
CA PHE A 112 6.81 8.36 -4.04
C PHE A 112 5.83 7.20 -4.19
N LEU A 113 5.22 7.08 -5.38
CA LEU A 113 4.38 5.94 -5.71
C LEU A 113 5.24 4.67 -5.82
N ARG A 114 4.94 3.65 -5.03
CA ARG A 114 5.74 2.43 -4.93
C ARG A 114 5.26 1.35 -5.87
N ALA A 115 3.95 1.13 -5.89
CA ALA A 115 3.28 0.15 -6.72
C ALA A 115 1.82 0.57 -6.90
N ALA A 116 1.23 0.17 -8.01
CA ALA A 116 -0.20 0.25 -8.23
C ALA A 116 -0.65 -1.00 -9.02
N TYR A 117 -1.79 -1.58 -8.66
CA TYR A 117 -2.30 -2.78 -9.33
C TYR A 117 -3.81 -2.96 -9.16
N GLY A 118 -4.43 -3.54 -10.19
CA GLY A 118 -5.82 -3.95 -10.14
C GLY A 118 -6.06 -5.07 -9.13
N ILE A 119 -7.10 -4.91 -8.31
CA ILE A 119 -7.49 -5.88 -7.30
C ILE A 119 -9.01 -6.04 -7.24
N SER A 120 -9.44 -7.22 -6.81
CA SER A 120 -10.81 -7.47 -6.39
C SER A 120 -10.93 -7.41 -4.86
N ASN A 121 -12.15 -7.51 -4.34
CA ASN A 121 -12.38 -7.50 -2.88
C ASN A 121 -12.12 -8.87 -2.20
N THR A 122 -11.37 -9.78 -2.82
CA THR A 122 -11.21 -11.15 -2.30
C THR A 122 -10.01 -11.33 -1.35
N PHE A 123 -9.12 -10.35 -1.24
CA PHE A 123 -7.96 -10.44 -0.36
C PHE A 123 -8.35 -10.45 1.12
N THR A 124 -7.53 -11.09 1.94
CA THR A 124 -7.77 -11.26 3.38
C THR A 124 -6.89 -10.35 4.23
N ALA A 125 -7.19 -10.24 5.53
CA ALA A 125 -6.30 -9.56 6.47
C ALA A 125 -4.91 -10.23 6.58
N VAL A 126 -4.82 -11.55 6.35
CA VAL A 126 -3.55 -12.28 6.33
C VAL A 126 -2.71 -11.88 5.12
N ASP A 127 -3.35 -11.63 3.98
CA ASP A 127 -2.68 -11.11 2.78
C ASP A 127 -2.12 -9.70 3.03
N VAL A 128 -2.90 -8.82 3.66
CA VAL A 128 -2.43 -7.50 4.08
C VAL A 128 -1.19 -7.61 4.99
N LEU A 129 -1.24 -8.47 6.01
CA LEU A 129 -0.12 -8.69 6.93
C LEU A 129 1.14 -9.16 6.21
N ASN A 130 1.03 -10.21 5.40
CA ASN A 130 2.17 -10.75 4.66
C ASN A 130 2.79 -9.68 3.75
N ARG A 131 1.96 -8.85 3.14
CA ARG A 131 2.39 -7.75 2.31
C ARG A 131 3.09 -6.65 3.10
N TRP A 132 2.57 -6.21 4.23
CA TRP A 132 3.25 -5.23 5.08
C TRP A 132 4.58 -5.74 5.59
N MET A 133 4.66 -7.01 6.01
CA MET A 133 5.91 -7.63 6.44
C MET A 133 6.94 -7.67 5.30
N TRP A 134 6.51 -8.04 4.09
CA TRP A 134 7.38 -8.05 2.92
C TRP A 134 7.85 -6.64 2.53
N ILE A 135 6.95 -5.64 2.53
CA ILE A 135 7.29 -4.23 2.29
C ILE A 135 8.31 -3.74 3.32
N PHE A 136 8.07 -4.02 4.59
CA PHE A 136 8.96 -3.65 5.69
C PHE A 136 10.37 -4.24 5.49
N GLU A 137 10.46 -5.55 5.24
CA GLU A 137 11.75 -6.22 5.05
C GLU A 137 12.49 -5.71 3.81
N LYS A 138 11.78 -5.51 2.70
CA LYS A 138 12.39 -5.00 1.47
C LYS A 138 12.82 -3.55 1.60
N SER A 139 12.03 -2.69 2.27
CA SER A 139 12.45 -1.31 2.57
C SER A 139 13.66 -1.28 3.49
N ARG A 140 13.75 -2.19 4.47
CA ARG A 140 14.93 -2.33 5.32
C ARG A 140 16.19 -2.71 4.54
N GLN A 141 16.06 -3.62 3.56
CA GLN A 141 17.16 -3.98 2.64
C GLN A 141 17.66 -2.78 1.83
N SER A 142 16.78 -1.82 1.53
CA SER A 142 17.11 -0.56 0.86
C SER A 142 17.48 0.58 1.83
N ASN A 143 17.81 0.29 3.10
CA ASN A 143 18.14 1.30 4.11
C ASN A 143 17.04 2.36 4.36
N VAL A 144 15.77 1.99 4.17
CA VAL A 144 14.59 2.80 4.52
C VAL A 144 13.88 2.14 5.69
N ARG A 145 13.80 2.86 6.81
CA ARG A 145 13.05 2.46 8.01
C ARG A 145 11.61 2.93 7.88
N VAL A 146 10.70 1.96 7.73
CA VAL A 146 9.26 2.23 7.78
C VAL A 146 8.83 2.32 9.23
N VAL A 147 8.32 3.47 9.66
CA VAL A 147 7.89 3.69 11.05
C VAL A 147 6.39 3.54 11.27
N ALA A 148 5.60 3.66 10.20
CA ALA A 148 4.16 3.50 10.25
C ALA A 148 3.60 3.04 8.89
N PHE A 149 2.50 2.30 8.96
CA PHE A 149 1.59 2.06 7.86
C PHE A 149 0.30 2.85 8.12
N SER A 150 -0.22 3.51 7.09
CA SER A 150 -1.47 4.27 7.08
C SER A 150 -2.35 3.70 5.99
N THR A 151 -3.63 3.48 6.29
CA THR A 151 -4.58 2.85 5.38
C THR A 151 -6.00 3.22 5.76
N ASP A 152 -6.93 3.02 4.83
CA ASP A 152 -8.36 3.18 5.05
C ASP A 152 -8.91 2.21 6.13
N CYS A 153 -10.08 2.55 6.68
CA CYS A 153 -10.82 1.82 7.71
C CYS A 153 -11.49 0.54 7.21
N ASP A 154 -11.02 -0.07 6.12
CA ASP A 154 -11.54 -1.36 5.68
C ASP A 154 -11.29 -2.43 6.75
N SER A 155 -12.31 -3.27 7.00
CA SER A 155 -12.28 -4.32 8.02
C SER A 155 -11.05 -5.23 7.94
N ARG A 156 -10.51 -5.49 6.75
CA ARG A 156 -9.33 -6.34 6.51
C ARG A 156 -8.06 -5.63 6.97
N TYR A 157 -7.92 -4.34 6.69
CA TYR A 157 -6.81 -3.53 7.18
C TYR A 157 -6.87 -3.34 8.70
N LEU A 158 -8.06 -3.07 9.25
CA LEU A 158 -8.26 -2.99 10.71
C LEU A 158 -7.89 -4.29 11.41
N LEU A 159 -8.27 -5.44 10.86
CA LEU A 159 -7.88 -6.75 11.40
C LEU A 159 -6.37 -6.98 11.28
N ALA A 160 -5.73 -6.59 10.19
CA ALA A 160 -4.27 -6.65 10.03
C ALA A 160 -3.54 -5.74 11.03
N MET A 161 -4.01 -4.51 11.25
CA MET A 161 -3.49 -3.63 12.31
C MET A 161 -3.63 -4.27 13.68
N ARG A 162 -4.78 -4.85 13.98
CA ARG A 162 -5.04 -5.56 15.24
C ARG A 162 -4.05 -6.72 15.46
N LEU A 163 -3.77 -7.49 14.40
CA LEU A 163 -2.85 -8.62 14.47
C LEU A 163 -1.38 -8.16 14.60
N THR A 164 -0.95 -7.15 13.85
CA THR A 164 0.44 -6.61 13.90
C THR A 164 0.79 -6.00 15.25
N THR A 165 -0.11 -5.24 15.84
CA THR A 165 0.10 -4.53 17.11
C THR A 165 0.06 -5.43 18.33
N GLY A 166 -0.44 -6.67 18.18
CA GLY A 166 -0.79 -7.52 19.29
C GLY A 166 -1.86 -6.91 20.20
N PHE A 167 -2.59 -5.88 19.75
CA PHE A 167 -3.52 -5.06 20.54
C PHE A 167 -4.68 -5.87 21.14
N PHE A 168 -4.89 -7.11 20.67
CA PHE A 168 -5.74 -8.11 21.34
C PHE A 168 -5.12 -9.52 21.44
N ALA A 169 -3.84 -9.70 21.10
CA ALA A 169 -3.17 -11.00 21.26
C ALA A 169 -2.68 -11.21 22.70
N LYS A 170 -2.51 -10.11 23.45
CA LYS A 170 -2.15 -10.11 24.89
C LYS A 170 -3.30 -9.74 25.82
N LEU A 171 -4.43 -9.35 25.28
CA LEU A 171 -5.65 -9.22 26.06
C LEU A 171 -6.42 -10.50 25.83
N ASP A 172 -6.65 -11.25 26.90
CA ASP A 172 -7.76 -12.19 26.93
C ASP A 172 -9.00 -11.49 26.35
N SER A 173 -9.98 -12.24 25.87
CA SER A 173 -11.29 -11.72 25.51
C SER A 173 -12.06 -11.26 26.77
N THR A 174 -11.42 -10.45 27.61
CA THR A 174 -12.02 -9.72 28.71
C THR A 174 -12.91 -8.64 28.14
N SER A 175 -14.16 -8.67 28.59
CA SER A 175 -15.15 -7.63 28.39
C SER A 175 -14.51 -6.24 28.49
N ILE A 176 -14.80 -5.37 27.52
CA ILE A 176 -14.25 -4.01 27.29
C ILE A 176 -14.60 -3.03 28.44
N THR A 177 -15.07 -3.53 29.58
CA THR A 177 -15.47 -2.74 30.75
C THR A 177 -14.32 -2.47 31.72
N ASN A 178 -13.10 -2.99 31.51
CA ASN A 178 -12.00 -2.82 32.47
C ASN A 178 -11.09 -1.62 32.11
N PRO A 179 -11.10 -0.50 32.86
CA PRO A 179 -10.44 0.76 32.50
C PRO A 179 -8.90 0.74 32.56
N ASN A 180 -8.29 -0.34 33.06
CA ASN A 180 -6.85 -0.40 33.36
C ASN A 180 -5.95 -0.77 32.16
N TYR A 181 -6.51 -1.21 31.03
CA TYR A 181 -5.72 -1.65 29.86
C TYR A 181 -5.62 -0.61 28.76
N VAL A 182 -5.96 0.65 29.03
CA VAL A 182 -6.06 1.65 27.97
C VAL A 182 -4.78 2.45 27.80
N LEU A 183 -4.21 2.31 26.61
CA LEU A 183 -2.97 2.92 26.18
C LEU A 183 -3.18 4.40 25.82
N SER A 184 -2.55 5.29 26.61
CA SER A 184 -2.79 6.73 26.55
C SER A 184 -1.62 7.45 25.85
N VAL A 185 -1.93 8.25 24.82
CA VAL A 185 -0.95 9.12 24.13
C VAL A 185 -1.40 10.55 24.26
N ASN A 186 -0.53 11.37 24.84
CA ASN A 186 -0.73 12.81 25.03
C ASN A 186 -0.67 13.56 23.70
N LEU A 187 -1.83 13.90 23.15
CA LEU A 187 -1.97 14.77 21.99
C LEU A 187 -1.84 16.24 22.41
N THR A 188 -1.06 17.02 21.65
CA THR A 188 -0.94 18.48 21.87
C THR A 188 -2.27 19.19 21.58
N LYS A 189 -2.65 20.16 22.44
CA LYS A 189 -3.94 20.89 22.45
C LYS A 189 -4.46 21.42 21.11
N LYS A 190 -3.59 21.65 20.10
CA LYS A 190 -4.02 22.12 18.78
C LYS A 190 -4.82 21.08 17.99
N TRP A 191 -4.61 19.78 18.24
CA TRP A 191 -5.26 18.69 17.50
C TRP A 191 -6.63 18.30 18.06
N SER A 192 -6.86 18.51 19.36
CA SER A 192 -8.12 18.15 20.04
C SER A 192 -9.31 19.06 19.71
N GLY A 193 -9.09 20.17 18.99
CA GLY A 193 -10.15 21.10 18.59
C GLY A 193 -10.87 20.72 17.30
N TYR A 194 -10.23 19.95 16.41
CA TYR A 194 -10.79 19.55 15.12
C TYR A 194 -11.50 18.19 15.16
N PHE A 195 -11.11 17.32 16.07
CA PHE A 195 -11.72 16.01 16.27
C PHE A 195 -12.03 15.83 17.75
N PHE A 196 -13.26 15.40 18.08
CA PHE A 196 -13.64 14.97 19.43
C PHE A 196 -12.97 13.62 19.74
N MET A 197 -11.64 13.61 19.87
CA MET A 197 -10.87 12.44 20.23
C MET A 197 -10.27 12.60 21.61
N LYS A 198 -10.51 11.59 22.45
CA LYS A 198 -9.78 11.45 23.72
C LYS A 198 -8.35 10.96 23.44
N THR A 199 -7.45 11.40 24.31
CA THR A 199 -5.99 11.27 24.32
C THR A 199 -5.48 9.82 24.42
N ARG A 200 -5.66 9.00 23.39
CA ARG A 200 -5.27 7.57 23.37
C ARG A 200 -4.70 7.16 22.00
N GLN A 201 -3.75 6.22 22.00
CA GLN A 201 -2.76 5.92 20.94
C GLN A 201 -3.23 6.02 19.48
N VAL A 202 -2.34 6.52 18.61
CA VAL A 202 -2.65 6.81 17.21
C VAL A 202 -2.00 5.82 16.26
N PHE A 203 -2.80 4.86 15.79
CA PHE A 203 -2.75 4.48 14.38
C PHE A 203 -3.61 5.51 13.65
N PHE A 204 -3.04 6.19 12.66
CA PHE A 204 -3.85 7.07 11.82
C PHE A 204 -4.59 6.18 10.82
N CYS A 205 -5.87 5.95 11.10
CA CYS A 205 -6.86 5.86 10.05
C CYS A 205 -7.10 7.29 9.58
N LEU A 206 -6.80 7.57 8.32
CA LEU A 206 -7.17 8.81 7.66
C LEU A 206 -8.43 8.57 6.83
#